data_AF-A0A7C5I615-F1
#
_entry.id   AF-A0A7C5I615-F1
#
_cell.length_a   1.000
_cell.length_b   1.000
_cell.length_c   1.000
_cell.angle_alpha   90.00
_cell.angle_beta   90.00
_cell.angle_gamma   90.00
#
_symmetry.space_group_name_H-M   'P 1'
#
loop_
_entity.id
_entity.type
_entity.pdbx_description
1 polymer ?
#
loop_
_entity_poly.entity_id
_entity_poly.type
_entity_poly.pdbx_seq_one_letter_code
_entity_poly.pdbx_strand_id
1 'polypeptide(L)' 'MGIEELKERYNEMKDVIEKRLEEFDSLWKEGNEEEVFAELVFCLLTPQSRAKLCWSAVEH' A
#
# COMPACT_ATOMS: atom_id res chain seq x y z
N MET A 1 0.03 -23.56 0.12
CA MET A 1 -0.02 -22.68 -1.05
C MET A 1 1.06 -23.08 -2.02
N GLY A 2 0.69 -23.63 -3.16
CA GLY A 2 1.62 -23.95 -4.25
C GLY A 2 1.92 -22.74 -5.12
N ILE A 3 2.96 -22.81 -5.97
CA ILE A 3 3.29 -21.74 -6.93
C ILE A 3 2.12 -21.51 -7.90
N GLU A 4 1.43 -22.56 -8.33
CA GLU A 4 0.32 -22.44 -9.28
C GLU A 4 -0.89 -21.74 -8.65
N GLU A 5 -1.27 -22.13 -7.45
CA GLU A 5 -2.29 -21.47 -6.64
C GLU A 5 -1.95 -19.98 -6.40
N LEU A 6 -0.67 -19.66 -6.17
CA LEU A 6 -0.24 -18.27 -6.04
C LEU A 6 -0.42 -17.47 -7.34
N LYS A 7 -0.12 -18.06 -8.51
CA LYS A 7 -0.30 -17.40 -9.80
C LYS A 7 -1.76 -17.15 -10.13
N GLU A 8 -2.64 -18.12 -9.83
CA GLU A 8 -4.08 -17.96 -10.01
C GLU A 8 -4.60 -16.79 -9.17
N ARG A 9 -4.24 -16.74 -7.88
CA ARG A 9 -4.63 -15.65 -6.98
C ARG A 9 -4.01 -14.32 -7.36
N TYR A 10 -2.78 -14.31 -7.86
CA TYR A 10 -2.16 -13.11 -8.42
C TYR A 10 -2.94 -12.59 -9.62
N ASN A 11 -3.29 -13.46 -10.58
CA ASN A 11 -4.06 -13.07 -11.76
C ASN A 11 -5.44 -12.50 -11.38
N GLU A 12 -6.10 -13.07 -10.36
CA GLU A 12 -7.36 -12.53 -9.81
C GLU A 12 -7.20 -11.13 -9.19
N MET A 13 -6.03 -10.82 -8.62
CA MET A 13 -5.75 -9.56 -7.93
C MET A 13 -4.95 -8.56 -8.76
N LYS A 14 -4.53 -8.94 -9.98
CA LYS A 14 -3.54 -8.21 -10.76
C LYS A 14 -3.93 -6.75 -10.95
N ASP A 15 -5.15 -6.48 -11.38
CA ASP A 15 -5.64 -5.12 -11.63
C ASP A 15 -5.65 -4.28 -10.34
N VAL A 16 -5.96 -4.89 -9.19
CA VAL A 16 -5.94 -4.21 -7.89
C VAL A 16 -4.51 -3.89 -7.46
N ILE A 17 -3.57 -4.81 -7.70
CA ILE A 17 -2.15 -4.61 -7.41
C ILE A 17 -1.58 -3.51 -8.29
N GLU A 18 -1.83 -3.56 -9.61
CA GLU A 18 -1.36 -2.56 -10.58
C GLU A 18 -1.90 -1.17 -10.24
N LYS A 19 -3.21 -1.05 -9.94
CA LYS A 19 -3.80 0.21 -9.49
C LYS A 19 -3.12 0.75 -8.23
N ARG A 20 -2.85 -0.11 -7.24
CA ARG A 20 -2.20 0.34 -5.99
C ARG A 20 -0.75 0.79 -6.22
N LEU A 21 -0.04 0.17 -7.16
CA LEU A 21 1.30 0.60 -7.57
C LEU A 21 1.28 1.95 -8.27
N GLU A 22 0.29 2.19 -9.14
CA GLU A 22 0.08 3.48 -9.79
C GLU A 22 -0.22 4.58 -8.75
N GLU A 23 -1.06 4.31 -7.75
CA GLU A 23 -1.34 5.24 -6.64
C GLU A 23 -0.04 5.63 -5.90
N PHE A 24 0.87 4.68 -5.63
CA PHE A 24 2.16 4.97 -5.00
C PHE A 24 3.08 5.80 -5.89
N ASP A 25 3.13 5.51 -7.20
CA ASP A 25 3.95 6.26 -8.16
C ASP A 25 3.44 7.70 -8.33
N SER A 26 2.12 7.89 -8.42
CA SER A 26 1.48 9.22 -8.44
C SER A 26 1.76 9.99 -7.17
N LEU A 27 1.62 9.38 -5.99
CA LEU A 27 1.90 10.03 -4.72
C LEU A 27 3.35 10.49 -4.61
N TRP A 28 4.30 9.68 -5.10
CA TRP A 28 5.72 10.07 -5.11
C TRP A 28 6.02 11.24 -6.06
N LYS A 29 5.35 11.29 -7.21
CA LYS A 29 5.61 12.30 -8.25
C LYS A 29 4.87 13.61 -8.02
N GLU A 30 3.65 13.53 -7.51
CA GLU A 30 2.67 14.63 -7.51
C GLU A 30 2.20 14.99 -6.09
N GLY A 31 2.46 14.13 -5.10
CA GLY A 31 2.05 14.36 -3.72
C GLY A 31 2.75 15.55 -3.07
N ASN A 32 2.03 16.24 -2.20
CA ASN A 32 2.58 17.30 -1.38
C ASN A 32 3.36 16.73 -0.17
N GLU A 33 4.05 17.62 0.56
CA GLU A 33 4.89 17.22 1.70
C GLU A 33 4.11 16.50 2.81
N GLU A 34 2.88 16.92 3.10
CA GLU A 34 2.03 16.28 4.13
C GLU A 34 1.63 14.87 3.71
N GLU A 35 1.30 14.66 2.42
CA GLU A 35 0.92 13.35 1.90
C GLU A 35 2.11 12.36 1.92
N VAL A 36 3.32 12.83 1.57
CA VAL A 36 4.54 12.01 1.66
C VAL A 36 4.93 11.74 3.12
N PHE A 37 4.75 12.74 3.99
CA PHE A 37 4.99 12.58 5.43
C PHE A 37 4.03 11.56 6.05
N ALA A 38 2.76 11.54 5.64
CA ALA A 38 1.79 10.55 6.08
C ALA A 38 2.23 9.10 5.76
N GLU A 39 2.74 8.84 4.56
CA GLU A 39 3.28 7.51 4.21
C GLU A 39 4.52 7.12 5.02
N LEU A 40 5.39 8.09 5.33
CA LEU A 40 6.51 7.87 6.24
C LEU A 40 6.01 7.47 7.64
N VAL A 41 5.04 8.20 8.19
CA VAL A 41 4.43 7.87 9.48
C VAL A 41 3.79 6.48 9.43
N PHE A 42 3.06 6.15 8.35
CA PHE A 42 2.52 4.81 8.15
C PHE A 42 3.60 3.73 8.17
N CYS A 43 4.73 3.94 7.48
CA CYS A 43 5.87 3.02 7.49
C CYS A 43 6.53 2.89 8.87
N LEU A 44 6.49 3.92 9.72
CA LEU A 44 6.98 3.87 11.09
C LEU A 44 6.03 3.14 12.04
N LEU A 45 4.72 3.19 11.78
CA LEU A 45 3.69 2.58 12.63
C LEU A 45 3.40 1.10 12.28
N THR A 46 3.68 0.68 11.05
CA THR A 46 3.39 -0.67 10.55
C THR A 46 4.30 -1.81 11.02
N PRO A 47 5.55 -1.60 11.50
CA PRO A 47 6.34 -2.68 12.08
C PRO A 47 5.57 -3.37 13.22
N GLN A 48 5.44 -4.69 13.14
CA GLN A 48 4.72 -5.54 14.11
C GLN A 48 3.23 -5.15 14.33
N SER A 49 2.63 -4.37 13.42
CA SER A 49 1.25 -3.88 13.51
C SER A 49 0.43 -4.22 12.26
N ARG A 50 -0.90 -4.11 12.34
CA ARG A 50 -1.80 -4.36 11.19
C ARG A 50 -1.89 -3.10 10.33
N ALA A 51 -1.57 -3.21 9.04
CA ALA A 51 -1.66 -2.11 8.07
C ALA A 51 -2.98 -1.31 8.17
N LYS A 52 -4.13 -2.00 8.24
CA LYS A 52 -5.45 -1.34 8.37
C LYS A 52 -5.57 -0.46 9.63
N LEU A 53 -4.98 -0.90 10.75
CA LEU A 53 -5.00 -0.14 12.00
C LEU A 53 -4.09 1.09 11.90
N CYS A 54 -2.89 0.93 11.35
CA CYS A 54 -1.93 2.01 11.19
C CYS A 54 -2.45 3.08 10.23
N TRP A 55 -3.11 2.68 9.14
CA TRP A 55 -3.70 3.60 8.17
C TRP A 55 -4.77 4.49 8.80
N SER A 56 -5.67 3.92 9.62
CA SER A 56 -6.68 4.70 10.37
C SER A 56 -6.11 5.67 11.41
N ALA A 57 -4.85 5.50 11.80
CA ALA A 57 -4.15 6.44 12.69
C ALA A 57 -3.44 7.58 11.91
N VAL A 58 -3.31 7.43 10.59
CA VAL A 58 -2.61 8.35 9.68
C VAL A 58 -3.60 9.16 8.84
N GLU A 59 -4.69 8.54 8.39
CA GLU A 59 -5.74 9.20 7.60
C GLU A 59 -6.62 10.10 8.52
N HIS A 60 -6.46 11.42 8.42
CA HIS A 60 -7.26 12.43 9.13
C HIS A 60 -7.70 13.53 8.19
#